data_AF-E9UNM5-F1
#
_entry.id   AF-E9UNM5-F1
#
_cell.length_a   1.000
_cell.length_b   1.000
_cell.length_c   1.000
_cell.angle_alpha   90.00
_cell.angle_beta   90.00
_cell.angle_gamma   90.00
#
_symmetry.space_group_name_H-M   'P 1'
#
loop_
_entity.id
_entity.type
_entity.pdbx_description
1 polymer ?
#
loop_
_entity_poly.entity_id
_entity_poly.type
_entity_poly.pdbx_seq_one_letter_code
_entity_poly.pdbx_strand_id
1 'polypeptide(L)'
;MTTTPTYYLIASAAGVDNLLDAMAALEAVGIATASFVDYETSIPALLDADAVVLVDGWESSPGARSQAELATAFGKTVLAVSDLLAVA
;
A
#
# COMPACT_ATOMS: atom_id res chain seq x y z
N MET A 1 16.17 -11.89 -15.26
CA MET A 1 14.71 -11.82 -15.09
C MET A 1 14.43 -10.54 -14.34
N THR A 2 13.87 -9.52 -15.00
CA THR A 2 13.39 -8.32 -14.32
C THR A 2 12.02 -8.66 -13.73
N THR A 3 11.99 -9.08 -12.47
CA THR A 3 10.74 -9.19 -11.73
C THR A 3 10.17 -7.79 -11.59
N THR A 4 8.95 -7.59 -12.09
CA THR A 4 8.23 -6.34 -11.90
C THR A 4 8.06 -6.14 -10.39
N PRO A 5 8.51 -5.00 -9.82
CA PRO A 5 8.33 -4.74 -8.40
C PRO A 5 6.84 -4.73 -8.05
N THR A 6 6.48 -5.39 -6.95
CA THR A 6 5.09 -5.52 -6.47
C THR A 6 4.92 -4.74 -5.17
N TYR A 7 4.00 -3.78 -5.16
CA TYR A 7 3.80 -2.87 -4.04
C TYR A 7 2.43 -3.15 -3.40
N TYR A 8 2.42 -3.27 -2.07
CA TYR A 8 1.21 -3.48 -1.29
C TYR A 8 0.68 -2.13 -0.79
N LEU A 9 -0.53 -1.75 -1.17
CA LEU A 9 -1.11 -0.48 -0.74
C LEU A 9 -2.05 -0.64 0.46
N ILE A 10 -1.87 0.25 1.43
CA ILE A 10 -2.69 0.36 2.62
C ILE A 10 -3.34 1.74 2.61
N ALA A 11 -4.68 1.77 2.60
CA ALA A 11 -5.46 2.99 2.79
C ALA A 11 -6.51 2.79 3.87
N SER A 12 -7.02 3.88 4.44
CA SER A 12 -8.25 3.82 5.22
C SER A 12 -9.47 3.80 4.31
N ALA A 13 -10.63 3.41 4.86
CA ALA A 13 -11.91 3.48 4.17
C ALA A 13 -12.25 4.91 3.66
N ALA A 14 -11.70 5.94 4.31
CA ALA A 14 -11.87 7.34 3.89
C ALA A 14 -10.90 7.78 2.80
N GLY A 15 -9.81 7.02 2.57
CA GLY A 15 -8.81 7.26 1.53
C GLY A 15 -8.91 6.29 0.35
N VAL A 16 -10.04 5.60 0.18
CA VAL A 16 -10.23 4.62 -0.91
C VAL A 16 -10.20 5.27 -2.29
N ASP A 17 -10.68 6.51 -2.42
CA ASP A 17 -10.56 7.26 -3.67
C ASP A 17 -9.09 7.56 -3.99
N ASN A 18 -8.30 7.96 -2.98
CA ASN A 18 -6.86 8.15 -3.09
C ASN A 18 -6.11 6.83 -3.35
N LEU A 19 -6.65 5.68 -2.91
CA LEU A 19 -6.09 4.35 -3.14
C LEU A 19 -6.18 3.96 -4.62
N LEU A 20 -7.32 4.21 -5.27
CA LEU A 20 -7.48 3.94 -6.70
C LEU A 20 -6.56 4.83 -7.55
N ASP A 21 -6.45 6.11 -7.20
CA ASP A 21 -5.52 7.04 -7.87
C ASP A 21 -4.06 6.61 -7.67
N ALA A 22 -3.69 6.17 -6.46
CA ALA A 22 -2.35 5.66 -6.16
C ALA A 22 -2.05 4.36 -6.92
N MET A 23 -3.02 3.45 -7.04
CA MET A 23 -2.90 2.23 -7.85
C MET A 23 -2.69 2.59 -9.33
N ALA A 24 -3.53 3.47 -9.89
CA ALA A 24 -3.41 3.89 -11.28
C ALA A 24 -2.06 4.57 -11.57
N ALA A 25 -1.55 5.39 -10.65
CA ALA A 25 -0.25 6.05 -10.78
C ALA A 25 0.92 5.05 -10.76
N LEU A 26 0.85 4.03 -9.90
CA LEU A 26 1.85 2.96 -9.81
C LEU A 26 1.80 2.03 -11.03
N GLU A 27 0.61 1.67 -11.49
CA GLU A 27 0.43 0.88 -12.72
C GLU A 27 0.95 1.63 -13.95
N ALA A 28 0.76 2.96 -14.01
CA ALA A 28 1.27 3.79 -15.10
C ALA A 28 2.80 3.80 -15.19
N VAL A 29 3.52 3.57 -14.09
CA VAL A 29 4.99 3.40 -14.06
C VAL A 29 5.43 1.94 -14.06
N GLY A 30 4.49 1.01 -14.29
CA GLY A 30 4.74 -0.43 -14.43
C GLY A 30 4.98 -1.14 -13.11
N ILE A 31 4.50 -0.61 -11.99
CA ILE A 31 4.54 -1.26 -10.68
C ILE A 31 3.22 -2.01 -10.48
N ALA A 32 3.30 -3.30 -10.15
CA ALA A 32 2.11 -4.09 -9.85
C ALA A 32 1.60 -3.74 -8.46
N THR A 33 0.30 -3.48 -8.33
CA THR A 33 -0.32 -3.11 -7.05
C THR A 33 -1.32 -4.15 -6.57
N ALA A 34 -1.34 -4.40 -5.27
CA ALA A 34 -2.36 -5.24 -4.65
C ALA A 34 -3.01 -4.50 -3.47
N SER A 35 -4.33 -4.59 -3.38
CA SER A 35 -5.13 -4.03 -2.30
C SER A 35 -5.96 -5.15 -1.67
N PHE A 36 -5.93 -5.24 -0.33
CA PHE A 36 -6.75 -6.17 0.42
C PHE A 36 -7.42 -5.44 1.57
N VAL A 37 -8.75 -5.54 1.59
CA VAL A 37 -9.60 -4.93 2.62
C VAL A 37 -9.66 -5.83 3.87
N ASP A 38 -9.21 -7.08 3.76
CA ASP A 38 -9.39 -8.11 4.79
C ASP A 38 -8.06 -8.64 5.36
N TYR A 39 -7.95 -8.63 6.69
CA TYR A 39 -6.72 -8.88 7.46
C TYR A 39 -6.14 -10.28 7.20
N GLU A 40 -6.99 -11.31 7.10
CA GLU A 40 -6.55 -12.70 6.91
C GLU A 40 -5.89 -12.92 5.54
N THR A 41 -6.36 -12.23 4.50
CA THR A 41 -5.76 -12.27 3.16
C THR A 41 -4.57 -11.33 2.98
N SER A 42 -4.36 -10.41 3.93
CA SER A 42 -3.33 -9.38 3.85
C SER A 42 -1.92 -9.93 4.09
N ILE A 43 -1.77 -10.92 4.97
CA ILE A 43 -0.44 -11.41 5.41
C ILE A 43 0.36 -12.05 4.27
N PRO A 44 -0.19 -12.98 3.47
CA PRO A 44 0.56 -13.57 2.35
C PRO A 44 0.98 -12.51 1.32
N ALA A 45 0.07 -11.61 0.95
CA ALA A 45 0.35 -10.55 -0.01
C ALA A 45 1.41 -9.56 0.49
N LEU A 46 1.43 -9.28 1.78
CA LEU A 46 2.38 -8.37 2.41
C LEU A 46 3.77 -9.04 2.55
N LEU A 47 3.83 -10.36 2.67
CA LEU A 47 5.08 -11.14 2.58
C LEU A 47 5.63 -11.22 1.15
N ASP A 48 4.76 -11.30 0.13
CA ASP A 48 5.16 -11.37 -1.27
C ASP A 48 5.52 -9.99 -1.87
N ALA A 49 5.04 -8.89 -1.28
CA ALA A 49 5.35 -7.55 -1.75
C ALA A 49 6.81 -7.13 -1.51
N ASP A 50 7.37 -6.38 -2.45
CA ASP A 50 8.72 -5.78 -2.33
C ASP A 50 8.70 -4.59 -1.37
N ALA A 51 7.62 -3.81 -1.39
CA ALA A 51 7.42 -2.64 -0.55
C ALA A 51 5.94 -2.47 -0.19
N VAL A 52 5.70 -1.73 0.89
CA VAL A 52 4.37 -1.35 1.36
C VAL A 52 4.23 0.16 1.25
N VAL A 53 3.14 0.61 0.63
CA VAL A 53 2.81 2.02 0.46
C VAL A 53 1.61 2.36 1.33
N LEU A 54 1.78 3.33 2.23
CA LEU A 54 0.70 3.85 3.06
C LEU A 54 0.13 5.10 2.37
N VAL A 55 -1.13 5.05 2.00
CA VAL A 55 -1.85 6.14 1.33
C VAL A 55 -2.48 7.04 2.38
N ASP A 56 -2.59 8.33 2.08
CA ASP A 56 -3.13 9.34 2.98
C ASP A 56 -4.41 8.90 3.71
N GLY A 57 -4.50 9.27 4.99
CA GLY A 57 -5.56 8.84 5.89
C GLY A 57 -5.44 7.40 6.40
N TRP A 58 -4.41 6.62 6.05
CA TRP A 58 -4.18 5.28 6.62
C TRP A 58 -4.15 5.29 8.15
N GLU A 59 -3.59 6.35 8.74
CA GLU A 59 -3.46 6.49 10.19
C GLU A 59 -4.81 6.49 10.91
N SER A 60 -5.89 6.96 10.30
CA SER A 60 -7.21 6.96 10.94
C SER A 60 -7.89 5.59 10.94
N SER A 61 -7.34 4.61 10.22
CA SER A 61 -7.85 3.23 10.19
C SER A 61 -7.04 2.32 11.11
N PRO A 62 -7.63 1.77 12.18
CA PRO A 62 -6.95 0.81 13.05
C PRO A 62 -6.39 -0.41 12.29
N GLY A 63 -7.13 -0.91 11.28
CA GLY A 63 -6.68 -2.04 10.47
C GLY A 63 -5.48 -1.70 9.59
N ALA A 64 -5.50 -0.52 8.97
CA ALA A 64 -4.36 -0.02 8.20
C ALA A 64 -3.11 0.17 9.06
N ARG A 65 -3.28 0.69 10.28
CA ARG A 65 -2.18 0.86 11.23
C ARG A 65 -1.56 -0.48 11.63
N SER A 66 -2.38 -1.48 11.96
CA SER A 66 -1.89 -2.83 12.27
C SER A 66 -1.16 -3.48 11.09
N GLN A 67 -1.64 -3.27 9.86
CA GLN A 67 -0.94 -3.78 8.66
C GLN A 67 0.41 -3.06 8.43
N ALA A 68 0.49 -1.74 8.66
CA ALA A 68 1.74 -0.99 8.57
C ALA A 68 2.77 -1.43 9.64
N GLU A 69 2.30 -1.69 10.86
CA GLU A 69 3.12 -2.25 11.94
C GLU A 69 3.63 -3.65 11.58
N LEU A 70 2.78 -4.52 11.02
CA LEU A 70 3.17 -5.84 10.53
C LEU A 70 4.20 -5.77 9.40
N ALA A 71 4.02 -4.86 8.43
CA ALA A 71 4.99 -4.65 7.36
C ALA A 71 6.37 -4.28 7.91
N THR A 72 6.38 -3.38 8.90
CA THR A 72 7.61 -2.99 9.59
C THR A 72 8.23 -4.18 10.34
N ALA A 73 7.41 -4.97 11.04
CA ALA A 73 7.85 -6.16 11.77
C ALA A 73 8.44 -7.25 10.85
N PHE A 74 7.93 -7.37 9.62
CA PHE A 74 8.49 -8.26 8.59
C PHE A 74 9.72 -7.70 7.87
N GLY A 75 10.18 -6.50 8.24
CA GLY A 75 11.34 -5.85 7.61
C GLY A 75 11.06 -5.36 6.19
N LYS A 76 9.78 -5.14 5.84
CA LYS A 76 9.41 -4.55 4.56
C LYS A 76 9.71 -3.06 4.54
N THR A 77 10.03 -2.56 3.36
CA THR A 77 10.17 -1.11 3.16
C THR A 77 8.77 -0.50 3.18
N VAL A 78 8.55 0.44 4.10
CA VAL A 78 7.27 1.15 4.25
C VAL A 78 7.43 2.58 3.78
N LEU A 79 6.67 2.97 2.78
CA LEU A 79 6.65 4.31 2.18
C LEU A 79 5.32 4.97 2.53
N ALA A 80 5.34 5.99 3.38
CA ALA A 80 4.15 6.80 3.61
C ALA A 80 4.08 7.88 2.53
N VAL A 81 3.00 7.87 1.75
CA VAL A 81 2.71 8.89 0.76
C VAL A 81 1.55 9.73 1.27
N SER A 82 1.90 10.81 1.96
CA SER A 82 1.02 11.94 2.17
C SER A 82 1.08 12.78 0.89
N ASP A 83 -0.06 13.06 0.25
CA ASP A 83 -0.17 13.94 -0.93
C ASP A 83 0.46 13.43 -2.27
N LEU A 84 0.14 12.22 -2.74
CA LEU A 84 0.45 11.83 -4.14
C LEU A 84 -0.21 12.80 -5.17
N LEU A 85 -1.28 13.51 -4.75
CA LEU A 85 -2.04 14.46 -5.56
C LEU A 85 -1.47 15.90 -5.58
N ALA A 86 -0.49 16.24 -4.75
CA ALA A 86 0.09 17.60 -4.74
C ALA A 86 1.12 17.86 -5.87
N VAL A 87 1.39 16.85 -6.70
CA VAL A 87 2.36 16.92 -7.82
C VAL A 87 1.65 16.75 -9.18
N ALA A 88 0.39 17.16 -9.29
CA ALA A 88 -0.34 17.28 -10.55
C ALA A 88 -0.51 18.75 -10.97
#